data_AF-A0A7M4A0B0-F1
#
_entry.id   AF-A0A7M4A0B0-F1
#
_cell.length_a   1.000
_cell.length_b   1.000
_cell.length_c   1.000
_cell.angle_alpha   90.00
_cell.angle_beta   90.00
_cell.angle_gamma   90.00
#
_symmetry.space_group_name_H-M   'P 1'
#
loop_
_entity.id
_entity.type
_entity.pdbx_description
1 polymer ?
#
loop_
_entity_poly.entity_id
_entity_poly.type
_entity_poly.pdbx_seq_one_letter_code
_entity_poly.pdbx_strand_id
1 'polypeptide(L)'
;AAVLNQSLVAVSLAATVVSATAWISGILAKRKSWRIVGAADLALAWMVAAVALVAGTGASYILLLLIASAALLFAVTTLTQANERALMDD
;
A
#
# COMPACT_ATOMS: atom_id res chain seq x y z
N ALA A 1 12.65 -10.89 21.13
CA ALA A 1 11.20 -10.72 20.84
C ALA A 1 10.84 -9.28 20.49
N ALA A 2 11.09 -8.29 21.37
CA ALA A 2 10.69 -6.90 21.14
C ALA A 2 11.29 -6.25 19.87
N VAL A 3 12.61 -6.44 19.63
CA VAL A 3 13.29 -5.90 18.44
C VAL A 3 12.68 -6.46 17.15
N LEU A 4 12.42 -7.77 17.09
CA LEU A 4 11.79 -8.42 15.94
C LEU A 4 10.39 -7.83 15.69
N ASN A 5 9.59 -7.61 16.73
CA ASN A 5 8.26 -7.03 16.60
C ASN A 5 8.29 -5.60 16.05
N GLN A 6 9.21 -4.76 16.54
CA GLN A 6 9.43 -3.41 16.02
C GLN A 6 9.89 -3.43 14.56
N SER A 7 10.77 -4.37 14.19
CA SER A 7 11.21 -4.54 12.80
C SER A 7 10.06 -4.93 11.88
N LEU A 8 9.15 -5.81 12.30
CA LEU A 8 7.98 -6.18 11.50
C LEU A 8 7.06 -4.99 11.25
N VAL A 9 6.81 -4.16 12.27
CA VAL A 9 6.04 -2.92 12.13
C VAL A 9 6.73 -1.97 11.15
N ALA A 10 8.03 -1.71 11.31
CA ALA A 10 8.78 -0.82 10.44
C ALA A 10 8.78 -1.31 8.98
N VAL A 11 9.01 -2.61 8.75
CA VAL A 11 9.03 -3.22 7.42
C VAL A 11 7.67 -3.12 6.74
N SER A 12 6.57 -3.42 7.46
CA SER A 12 5.22 -3.32 6.88
C SER A 12 4.84 -1.89 6.46
N LEU A 13 5.24 -0.88 7.23
CA LEU A 13 4.97 0.52 6.92
C LEU A 13 5.84 0.97 5.75
N ALA A 14 7.12 0.61 5.75
CA ALA A 14 8.02 0.88 4.64
C ALA A 14 7.52 0.24 3.33
N ALA A 15 7.09 -1.02 3.38
CA ALA A 15 6.47 -1.70 2.25
C ALA A 15 5.20 -0.97 1.79
N THR A 16 4.34 -0.53 2.70
CA THR A 16 3.14 0.25 2.31
C THR A 16 3.50 1.54 1.56
N VAL A 17 4.57 2.24 1.97
CA VAL A 17 5.05 3.45 1.29
C VAL A 17 5.66 3.13 -0.09
N VAL A 18 6.43 2.04 -0.18
CA VAL A 18 7.00 1.56 -1.46
C VAL A 18 5.88 1.17 -2.43
N SER A 19 4.91 0.39 -1.95
CA SER A 19 3.68 0.04 -2.67
C SER A 19 2.97 1.28 -3.20
N ALA A 20 2.75 2.29 -2.34
CA ALA A 20 2.11 3.53 -2.74
C ALA A 20 2.86 4.22 -3.89
N THR A 21 4.19 4.33 -3.75
CA THR A 21 5.05 4.98 -4.74
C THR A 21 5.05 4.21 -6.07
N ALA A 22 5.18 2.89 -6.03
CA ALA A 22 5.18 2.03 -7.22
C ALA A 22 3.82 2.08 -7.95
N TRP A 23 2.71 2.08 -7.19
CA TRP A 23 1.38 2.07 -7.77
C TRP A 23 1.03 3.42 -8.41
N ILE A 24 1.22 4.52 -7.67
CA ILE A 24 0.93 5.88 -8.14
C ILE A 24 1.80 6.22 -9.35
N SER A 25 3.11 5.94 -9.29
CA SER A 25 4.01 6.16 -10.44
C SER A 25 3.59 5.31 -11.65
N GLY A 26 3.14 4.07 -11.44
CA GLY A 26 2.61 3.22 -12.49
C GLY A 26 1.36 3.78 -13.18
N ILE A 27 0.47 4.43 -12.43
CA ILE A 27 -0.72 5.09 -12.98
C ILE A 27 -0.33 6.32 -13.79
N LEU A 28 0.53 7.18 -13.24
CA LEU A 28 0.98 8.40 -13.92
C LEU A 28 1.78 8.09 -15.20
N ALA A 29 2.64 7.08 -15.17
CA ALA A 29 3.41 6.65 -16.33
C ALA A 29 2.63 5.77 -17.32
N LYS A 30 1.31 5.54 -17.09
CA LYS A 30 0.45 4.61 -17.85
C LYS A 30 1.07 3.20 -18.03
N ARG A 31 1.91 2.76 -17.09
CA ARG A 31 2.63 1.47 -17.14
C ARG A 31 1.93 0.42 -16.28
N LYS A 32 1.24 -0.51 -16.94
CA LYS A 32 0.49 -1.60 -16.28
C LYS A 32 1.35 -2.42 -15.31
N SER A 33 2.61 -2.72 -15.66
CA SER A 33 3.49 -3.55 -14.83
C SER A 33 3.77 -2.95 -13.45
N TRP A 34 3.95 -1.63 -13.36
CA TRP A 34 4.21 -0.94 -12.09
C TRP A 34 2.99 -0.94 -11.15
N ARG A 35 1.78 -0.92 -11.71
CA ARG A 35 0.53 -1.04 -10.94
C ARG A 35 0.39 -2.41 -10.26
N ILE A 36 0.79 -3.48 -10.97
CA ILE A 36 0.73 -4.85 -10.45
C ILE A 36 1.75 -5.02 -9.31
N VAL A 37 2.96 -4.49 -9.48
CA VAL A 37 4.00 -4.54 -8.43
C VAL A 37 3.52 -3.81 -7.17
N GLY A 38 2.95 -2.61 -7.30
CA GLY A 38 2.41 -1.89 -6.14
C GLY A 38 1.30 -2.65 -5.41
N ALA A 39 0.34 -3.25 -6.14
CA ALA A 39 -0.72 -4.05 -5.54
C ALA A 39 -0.19 -5.32 -4.83
N ALA A 40 0.78 -6.01 -5.44
CA ALA A 40 1.42 -7.18 -4.85
C ALA A 40 2.21 -6.83 -3.58
N ASP A 41 2.93 -5.70 -3.60
CA ASP A 41 3.69 -5.20 -2.45
C ASP A 41 2.77 -4.79 -1.28
N LEU A 42 1.59 -4.23 -1.57
CA LEU A 42 0.58 -3.95 -0.54
C LEU A 42 0.10 -5.23 0.15
N ALA A 43 -0.15 -6.28 -0.63
CA ALA A 43 -0.54 -7.58 -0.09
C ALA A 43 0.58 -8.18 0.80
N LEU A 44 1.84 -8.02 0.38
CA LEU A 44 2.99 -8.44 1.19
C LEU A 44 3.10 -7.65 2.50
N ALA A 45 2.89 -6.33 2.47
CA ALA A 45 2.84 -5.50 3.67
C ALA A 45 1.79 -5.99 4.66
N TRP A 46 0.61 -6.40 4.17
CA TRP A 46 -0.46 -6.98 4.97
C TRP A 46 -0.12 -8.37 5.54
N MET A 47 0.64 -9.18 4.82
CA MET A 47 1.16 -10.45 5.36
C MET A 47 2.14 -10.20 6.52
N VAL A 48 3.05 -9.24 6.38
CA VAL A 48 3.97 -8.86 7.47
C VAL A 48 3.20 -8.29 8.67
N ALA A 49 2.18 -7.47 8.42
CA ALA A 49 1.33 -6.90 9.47
C ALA A 49 0.54 -7.97 10.25
N ALA A 50 0.03 -8.99 9.56
CA ALA A 50 -0.64 -10.12 10.20
C ALA A 50 0.31 -10.87 11.15
N VAL A 51 1.56 -11.10 10.73
CA VAL A 51 2.59 -11.70 11.59
C VAL A 51 2.90 -10.81 12.80
N ALA A 52 3.00 -9.49 12.60
CA ALA A 52 3.22 -8.54 13.70
C ALA A 52 2.06 -8.54 14.73
N LEU A 53 0.82 -8.71 14.26
CA LEU A 53 -0.36 -8.79 15.13
C LEU A 53 -0.33 -10.08 15.98
N VAL A 54 -0.02 -11.22 15.36
CA VAL A 54 0.15 -12.50 16.08
C VAL A 54 1.31 -12.43 17.10
N ALA A 55 2.35 -11.65 16.79
CA ALA A 55 3.47 -11.40 17.70
C ALA A 55 3.13 -10.45 18.87
N GLY A 56 1.89 -9.97 18.98
CA GLY A 56 1.41 -9.15 20.08
C GLY A 56 1.46 -7.64 19.84
N THR A 57 1.58 -7.19 18.58
CA THR A 57 1.47 -5.77 18.25
C THR A 57 0.06 -5.25 18.53
N GLY A 58 -0.05 -4.05 19.10
CA GLY A 58 -1.34 -3.46 19.47
C GLY A 58 -2.25 -3.17 18.26
N ALA A 59 -3.56 -3.19 18.50
CA ALA A 59 -4.58 -2.96 17.47
C ALA A 59 -4.50 -1.56 16.84
N SER A 60 -3.97 -0.56 17.54
CA SER A 60 -3.78 0.80 17.03
C SER A 60 -2.90 0.84 15.77
N TYR A 61 -1.89 -0.03 15.69
CA TYR A 61 -1.04 -0.16 14.51
C TYR A 61 -1.83 -0.66 13.28
N ILE A 62 -2.73 -1.63 13.46
CA ILE A 62 -3.58 -2.13 12.37
C ILE A 62 -4.53 -1.04 11.89
N LEU A 63 -5.11 -0.26 12.81
CA LEU A 63 -5.96 0.87 12.43
C LEU A 63 -5.21 1.91 11.59
N LEU A 64 -3.96 2.22 11.95
CA LEU A 64 -3.11 3.11 11.14
C LEU A 64 -2.84 2.52 9.75
N LEU A 65 -2.53 1.23 9.66
CA LEU A 65 -2.27 0.55 8.39
C LEU A 65 -3.52 0.49 7.48
N LEU A 66 -4.70 0.29 8.08
CA LEU A 66 -5.99 0.35 7.39
C LEU A 66 -6.24 1.74 6.82
N ILE A 67 -6.04 2.78 7.61
CA ILE A 67 -6.23 4.17 7.16
C ILE A 67 -5.26 4.48 6.02
N ALA A 68 -3.99 4.10 6.14
CA ALA A 68 -3.00 4.28 5.08
C ALA A 68 -3.38 3.53 3.79
N SER A 69 -3.84 2.28 3.91
CA SER A 69 -4.30 1.47 2.77
C SER A 69 -5.54 2.08 2.12
N ALA A 70 -6.51 2.54 2.91
CA ALA A 70 -7.72 3.18 2.41
C ALA A 70 -7.40 4.48 1.66
N ALA A 71 -6.53 5.32 2.22
CA ALA A 71 -6.06 6.53 1.57
C ALA A 71 -5.34 6.24 0.24
N LEU A 72 -4.48 5.22 0.21
CA LEU A 72 -3.80 4.77 -1.01
C LEU A 72 -4.80 4.28 -2.06
N LEU A 73 -5.74 3.41 -1.68
CA LEU A 73 -6.74 2.88 -2.61
C LEU A 73 -7.65 4.00 -3.15
N PHE A 74 -8.01 4.97 -2.32
CA PHE A 74 -8.74 6.15 -2.76
C PHE A 74 -7.93 6.97 -3.78
N ALA A 75 -6.65 7.24 -3.51
CA ALA A 75 -5.77 7.94 -4.44
C ALA A 75 -5.62 7.18 -5.77
N VAL A 76 -5.41 5.87 -5.73
CA VAL A 76 -5.31 5.02 -6.92
C VAL A 76 -6.61 5.04 -7.73
N THR A 77 -7.76 4.98 -7.06
CA THR A 77 -9.07 5.00 -7.72
C THR A 77 -9.31 6.34 -8.41
N THR A 78 -9.08 7.44 -7.70
CA THR A 78 -9.28 8.80 -8.24
C THR A 78 -8.34 9.08 -9.41
N LEU A 79 -7.06 8.71 -9.32
CA LEU A 79 -6.11 8.86 -10.41
C LEU A 79 -6.46 7.98 -11.62
N THR A 80 -6.91 6.75 -11.39
CA THR A 80 -7.34 5.87 -12.48
C THR A 80 -8.56 6.44 -13.21
N GLN A 81 -9.57 6.89 -12.46
CA GLN A 81 -10.76 7.52 -13.04
C GLN A 81 -10.43 8.83 -13.78
N ALA A 82 -9.53 9.65 -13.25
CA ALA A 82 -9.09 10.88 -13.92
C ALA A 82 -8.41 10.58 -15.27
N ASN A 83 -7.54 9.57 -15.30
CA ASN A 83 -6.88 9.14 -16.54
C ASN A 83 -7.89 8.60 -17.56
N GLU A 84 -8.89 7.82 -17.12
CA GLU A 84 -9.95 7.30 -18.00
C GLU A 84 -10.81 8.41 -18.60
N ARG A 85 -11.18 9.43 -17.80
CA ARG A 85 -11.93 10.60 -18.30
C ARG A 85 -11.16 11.37 -19.36
N ALA A 86 -9.87 11.65 -19.11
CA ALA A 86 -9.02 12.35 -20.07
C ALA A 86 -8.89 11.62 -21.40
N LEU A 87 -8.94 10.28 -21.40
CA LEU A 87 -8.92 9.47 -22.62
C LEU A 87 -10.24 9.45 -23.39
N MET A 88 -11.37 9.80 -22.75
CA MET A 88 -12.69 9.84 -23.39
C MET A 88 -13.02 11.22 -23.98
N ASP A 89 -12.38 12.27 -23.47
CA ASP A 89 -12.54 13.65 -23.95
C ASP A 89 -11.65 13.96 -25.18
N ASP A 90 -10.65 13.10 -25.47
CA ASP A 90 -9.78 13.12 -26.66
C ASP A 90 -10.40 12.35 -27.85
#